data_AF-A0A0R2JY01-F1
#
_entry.id   AF-A0A0R2JY01-F1
#
_cell.length_a   1.000
_cell.length_b   1.000
_cell.length_c   1.000
_cell.angle_alpha   90.00
_cell.angle_beta   90.00
_cell.angle_gamma   90.00
#
_symmetry.space_group_name_H-M   'P 1'
#
loop_
_entity.id
_entity.type
_entity.pdbx_description
1 polymer ?
#
loop_
_entity_poly.entity_id
_entity_poly.type
_entity_poly.pdbx_seq_one_letter_code
_entity_poly.pdbx_strand_id
1 'polypeptide(L)'
;MIDKISSTFGSWPILKQIEKNNPERRFITLSSTSIHNDFQLLDVSGKPSVFANPLIYQIKFHTGNFVWNGFYRFSFMTLSKEEIKVLDAKIAQLATPSRLPLGLNDLFVLQPQNHFNERIILTIWQLDSDYAIWRRSKSFSPFKIYSDSGAYDYHDSNYTAYQLHSLQS
;
A
#
# COMPACT_ATOMS: atom_id res chain seq x y z
N MET A 1 -9.95 11.89 -9.20
CA MET A 1 -9.02 11.51 -8.11
C MET A 1 -9.62 10.30 -7.43
N ILE A 2 -8.85 9.24 -7.19
CA ILE A 2 -9.36 8.06 -6.47
C ILE A 2 -9.43 8.39 -4.97
N ASP A 3 -10.49 7.98 -4.30
CA ASP A 3 -10.75 8.24 -2.88
C ASP A 3 -10.74 6.95 -2.03
N LYS A 4 -10.74 5.79 -2.70
CA LYS A 4 -10.72 4.47 -2.06
C LYS A 4 -9.95 3.44 -2.88
N ILE A 5 -9.45 2.44 -2.15
CA ILE A 5 -8.86 1.22 -2.69
C ILE A 5 -9.62 0.07 -2.06
N SER A 6 -10.02 -0.91 -2.87
CA SER A 6 -10.55 -2.18 -2.34
C SER A 6 -9.53 -3.28 -2.56
N SER A 7 -9.50 -4.25 -1.67
CA SER A 7 -8.58 -5.39 -1.75
C SER A 7 -9.29 -6.69 -1.43
N THR A 8 -8.84 -7.78 -2.06
CA THR A 8 -9.17 -9.15 -1.68
C THR A 8 -7.93 -10.03 -1.81
N PHE A 9 -7.93 -11.15 -1.10
CA PHE A 9 -6.89 -12.18 -1.20
C PHE A 9 -7.46 -13.43 -1.84
N GLY A 10 -6.61 -14.25 -2.45
CA GLY A 10 -7.02 -15.51 -3.03
C GLY A 10 -5.95 -16.16 -3.89
N SER A 11 -6.25 -17.35 -4.39
CA SER A 11 -5.38 -18.02 -5.37
C SER A 11 -5.43 -17.30 -6.72
N TRP A 12 -4.35 -17.41 -7.49
CA TRP A 12 -4.26 -16.79 -8.81
C TRP A 12 -5.45 -17.09 -9.74
N PRO A 13 -5.96 -18.33 -9.87
CA PRO A 13 -7.13 -18.60 -10.73
C PRO A 13 -8.38 -17.81 -10.32
N ILE A 14 -8.61 -17.63 -9.01
CA ILE A 14 -9.75 -16.87 -8.50
C ILE A 14 -9.59 -15.39 -8.82
N LEU A 15 -8.42 -14.81 -8.52
CA LEU A 15 -8.18 -13.38 -8.77
C LEU A 15 -8.24 -13.06 -10.26
N LYS A 16 -7.64 -13.90 -11.11
CA LYS A 16 -7.71 -13.76 -12.57
C LYS A 16 -9.15 -13.83 -13.10
N GLN A 17 -10.00 -14.67 -12.52
CA GLN A 17 -11.40 -14.74 -12.90
C GLN A 17 -12.15 -13.44 -12.54
N ILE A 18 -11.85 -12.84 -11.38
CA ILE A 18 -12.42 -11.54 -10.99
C ILE A 18 -11.98 -10.44 -11.97
N GLU A 19 -10.69 -10.40 -12.34
CA GLU A 19 -10.18 -9.46 -13.34
C GLU A 19 -10.90 -9.61 -14.69
N LYS A 20 -11.01 -10.86 -15.18
CA LYS A 20 -11.68 -11.17 -16.45
C LYS A 20 -13.16 -10.77 -16.46
N ASN A 21 -13.85 -10.93 -15.32
CA ASN A 21 -15.27 -10.64 -15.21
C ASN A 21 -15.59 -9.15 -15.09
N ASN A 22 -14.60 -8.30 -14.80
CA ASN A 22 -14.81 -6.87 -14.58
C ASN A 22 -13.75 -6.05 -15.36
N PRO A 23 -13.74 -6.12 -16.71
CA PRO A 23 -12.70 -5.49 -17.55
C PRO A 23 -12.72 -3.95 -17.50
N GLU A 24 -13.80 -3.35 -16.99
CA GLU A 24 -13.94 -1.91 -16.79
C GLU A 24 -13.28 -1.40 -15.49
N ARG A 25 -12.68 -2.30 -14.71
CA ARG A 25 -11.95 -2.00 -13.49
C ARG A 25 -10.46 -1.88 -13.76
N ARG A 26 -9.78 -1.20 -12.83
CA ARG A 26 -8.32 -1.10 -12.83
C ARG A 26 -7.81 -1.94 -11.66
N PHE A 27 -7.43 -3.17 -11.97
CA PHE A 27 -6.89 -4.09 -10.99
C PHE A 27 -5.37 -4.13 -11.02
N ILE A 28 -4.78 -4.39 -9.84
CA ILE A 28 -3.36 -4.68 -9.68
C ILE A 28 -3.26 -5.97 -8.87
N THR A 29 -2.77 -7.04 -9.49
CA THR A 29 -2.44 -8.27 -8.78
C THR A 29 -1.04 -8.14 -8.18
N LEU A 30 -0.94 -8.39 -6.88
CA LEU A 30 0.26 -8.36 -6.08
C LEU A 30 0.62 -9.77 -5.62
N SER A 31 1.91 -10.11 -5.62
CA SER A 31 2.44 -11.36 -5.07
C SER A 31 3.30 -11.07 -3.85
N SER A 32 3.04 -11.78 -2.75
CA SER A 32 3.81 -11.62 -1.52
C SER A 32 5.28 -11.99 -1.75
N THR A 33 6.20 -11.16 -1.24
CA THR A 33 7.63 -11.47 -1.32
C THR A 33 8.06 -12.51 -0.27
N SER A 34 7.20 -12.83 0.69
CA SER A 34 7.53 -13.67 1.83
C SER A 34 6.79 -15.01 1.84
N ILE A 35 5.60 -15.07 1.21
CA ILE A 35 4.75 -16.27 1.18
C ILE A 35 4.44 -16.61 -0.27
N HIS A 36 4.96 -17.75 -0.73
CA HIS A 36 4.66 -18.24 -2.07
C HIS A 36 3.17 -18.51 -2.24
N ASN A 37 2.62 -18.14 -3.40
CA ASN A 37 1.22 -18.32 -3.79
C ASN A 37 0.19 -17.54 -2.95
N ASP A 38 0.63 -16.57 -2.15
CA ASP A 38 -0.26 -15.60 -1.53
C ASP A 38 -0.36 -14.35 -2.41
N PHE A 39 -1.57 -14.14 -2.95
CA PHE A 39 -1.85 -13.05 -3.86
C PHE A 39 -2.91 -12.12 -3.30
N GLN A 40 -2.71 -10.84 -3.56
CA GLN A 40 -3.63 -9.78 -3.23
C GLN A 40 -4.05 -9.07 -4.51
N LEU A 41 -5.35 -8.87 -4.70
CA LEU A 41 -5.90 -8.09 -5.81
C LEU A 41 -6.36 -6.74 -5.30
N LEU A 42 -5.75 -5.66 -5.79
CA LEU A 42 -6.20 -4.29 -5.52
C LEU A 42 -7.13 -3.81 -6.64
N ASP A 43 -8.31 -3.31 -6.29
CA ASP A 43 -9.11 -2.45 -7.18
C ASP A 43 -8.77 -0.99 -6.87
N VAL A 44 -8.08 -0.35 -7.81
CA VAL A 44 -7.65 1.05 -7.75
C VAL A 44 -8.47 1.94 -8.70
N SER A 45 -9.64 1.47 -9.15
CA SER A 45 -10.54 2.24 -10.02
C SER A 45 -11.34 3.33 -9.31
N GLY A 46 -11.41 3.29 -7.97
CA GLY A 46 -12.26 4.18 -7.17
C GLY A 46 -13.76 3.85 -7.24
N LYS A 47 -14.15 2.74 -7.90
CA LYS A 47 -15.55 2.29 -7.98
C LYS A 47 -15.94 1.41 -6.78
N PRO A 48 -17.25 1.23 -6.47
CA PRO A 48 -17.68 0.27 -5.44
C PRO A 48 -17.12 -1.13 -5.72
N SER A 49 -16.63 -1.80 -4.67
CA SER A 49 -15.99 -3.11 -4.79
C SER A 49 -16.89 -4.14 -5.47
N VAL A 50 -16.29 -5.00 -6.30
CA VAL A 50 -16.92 -6.20 -6.88
C VAL A 50 -16.54 -7.47 -6.12
N PHE A 51 -15.65 -7.37 -5.13
CA PHE A 51 -15.23 -8.50 -4.32
C PHE A 51 -16.32 -8.88 -3.32
N ALA A 52 -16.50 -10.18 -3.08
CA ALA A 52 -17.49 -10.69 -2.14
C ALA A 52 -17.22 -10.25 -0.69
N ASN A 53 -15.94 -10.30 -0.27
CA ASN A 53 -15.50 -9.90 1.07
C ASN A 53 -14.34 -8.89 0.96
N PRO A 54 -14.62 -7.62 0.62
CA PRO A 54 -13.56 -6.65 0.38
C PRO A 54 -12.98 -6.09 1.68
N LEU A 55 -11.67 -5.91 1.71
CA LEU A 55 -11.05 -4.91 2.56
C LEU A 55 -11.13 -3.56 1.86
N ILE A 56 -11.87 -2.62 2.42
CA ILE A 56 -12.07 -1.28 1.84
C ILE A 56 -11.25 -0.27 2.63
N TYR A 57 -10.41 0.46 1.92
CA TYR A 57 -9.58 1.52 2.44
C TYR A 57 -9.99 2.87 1.88
N GLN A 58 -10.22 3.85 2.75
CA GLN A 58 -10.36 5.26 2.37
C GLN A 58 -8.97 5.88 2.25
N ILE A 59 -8.72 6.60 1.17
CA ILE A 59 -7.49 7.36 0.97
C ILE A 59 -7.62 8.68 1.74
N LYS A 60 -6.78 8.87 2.75
CA LYS A 60 -6.72 10.09 3.57
C LYS A 60 -5.67 11.07 3.07
N PHE A 61 -4.61 10.54 2.45
CA PHE A 61 -3.55 11.33 1.87
C PHE A 61 -2.91 10.55 0.73
N HIS A 62 -2.46 11.27 -0.30
CA HIS A 62 -1.69 10.72 -1.41
C HIS A 62 -0.63 11.73 -1.86
N THR A 63 0.55 11.24 -2.20
CA THR A 63 1.56 11.95 -2.98
C THR A 63 2.23 10.98 -3.96
N GLY A 64 2.62 11.46 -5.13
CA GLY A 64 3.13 10.63 -6.23
C GLY A 64 2.29 10.78 -7.50
N ASN A 65 2.46 9.84 -8.43
CA ASN A 65 1.90 9.92 -9.78
C ASN A 65 0.93 8.76 -10.12
N PHE A 66 0.44 8.03 -9.12
CA PHE A 66 -0.39 6.83 -9.26
C PHE A 66 0.27 5.76 -10.17
N VAL A 67 1.57 5.55 -9.97
CA VAL A 67 2.38 4.54 -10.62
C VAL A 67 2.25 3.24 -9.83
N TRP A 68 1.35 2.38 -10.31
CA TRP A 68 1.09 1.06 -9.75
C TRP A 68 2.06 0.01 -10.31
N ASN A 69 3.36 0.24 -10.15
CA ASN A 69 4.41 -0.72 -10.52
C ASN A 69 5.62 -0.59 -9.59
N GLY A 70 6.27 -1.73 -9.30
CA GLY A 70 7.46 -1.82 -8.46
C GLY A 70 7.25 -2.63 -7.18
N PHE A 71 7.93 -2.21 -6.11
CA PHE A 71 7.89 -2.82 -4.79
C PHE A 71 6.87 -2.13 -3.89
N TYR A 72 5.91 -2.89 -3.39
CA TYR A 72 4.83 -2.42 -2.55
C TYR A 72 5.11 -2.78 -1.11
N ARG A 73 4.87 -1.82 -0.22
CA ARG A 73 4.92 -2.06 1.22
C ARG A 73 3.69 -1.48 1.87
N PHE A 74 2.97 -2.33 2.58
CA PHE A 74 1.90 -1.95 3.49
C PHE A 74 2.45 -1.98 4.91
N SER A 75 2.43 -0.83 5.58
CA SER A 75 2.78 -0.70 6.99
C SER A 75 1.53 -0.39 7.80
N PHE A 76 1.11 -1.33 8.61
CA PHE A 76 -0.10 -1.28 9.42
C PHE A 76 0.22 -0.81 10.84
N MET A 77 -0.66 0.01 11.42
CA MET A 77 -0.52 0.49 12.79
C MET A 77 -1.87 0.90 13.37
N THR A 78 -2.02 0.70 14.67
CA THR A 78 -3.14 1.21 15.48
C THR A 78 -2.69 2.46 16.22
N LEU A 79 -3.45 3.54 16.13
CA LEU A 79 -3.08 4.86 16.65
C LEU A 79 -4.27 5.52 17.35
N SER A 80 -3.99 6.27 18.41
CA SER A 80 -4.96 7.23 18.94
C SER A 80 -5.21 8.38 17.97
N LYS A 81 -6.28 9.15 18.21
CA LYS A 81 -6.63 10.32 17.39
C LYS A 81 -5.53 11.38 17.36
N GLU A 82 -4.85 11.59 18.49
CA GLU A 82 -3.73 12.50 18.63
C GLU A 82 -2.52 12.01 17.84
N GLU A 83 -2.22 10.72 17.91
CA GLU A 83 -1.10 10.11 17.17
C GLU A 83 -1.33 10.07 15.67
N ILE A 84 -2.57 9.90 15.23
CA ILE A 84 -2.97 10.06 13.82
C ILE A 84 -2.59 11.46 13.32
N LYS A 85 -2.93 12.52 14.06
CA LYS A 85 -2.58 13.89 13.66
C LYS A 85 -1.07 14.08 13.56
N VAL A 86 -0.31 13.49 14.50
CA VAL A 86 1.15 13.53 14.48
C VAL A 86 1.71 12.77 13.27
N LEU A 87 1.17 11.59 12.96
CA LEU A 87 1.57 10.83 11.77
C LEU A 87 1.28 11.62 10.49
N ASP A 88 0.06 12.13 10.34
CA ASP A 88 -0.38 12.89 9.17
C ASP A 88 0.52 14.12 8.94
N ALA A 89 0.90 14.83 10.01
CA ALA A 89 1.84 15.95 9.92
C ALA A 89 3.24 15.53 9.48
N LYS A 90 3.77 14.40 10.00
CA LYS A 90 5.07 13.85 9.57
C LYS A 90 5.04 13.44 8.09
N ILE A 91 3.95 12.83 7.64
CA ILE A 91 3.77 12.42 6.23
C ILE A 91 3.67 13.64 5.32
N ALA A 92 2.87 14.64 5.68
CA ALA A 92 2.78 15.88 4.92
C ALA A 92 4.15 16.58 4.78
N GLN A 93 4.97 16.52 5.85
CA GLN A 93 6.33 17.04 5.82
C GLN A 93 7.27 16.21 4.91
N LEU A 94 7.13 14.89 4.87
CA LEU A 94 7.89 14.02 3.96
C LEU A 94 7.48 14.26 2.50
N ALA A 95 6.19 14.51 2.26
CA ALA A 95 5.59 14.66 0.95
C ALA A 95 5.96 15.97 0.22
N THR A 96 6.72 16.86 0.84
CA THR A 96 7.24 18.05 0.15
C THR A 96 8.23 17.62 -0.95
N PRO A 97 8.18 18.19 -2.18
CA PRO A 97 8.97 17.71 -3.30
C PRO A 97 10.48 17.57 -3.05
N SER A 98 11.07 18.48 -2.26
CA SER A 98 12.50 18.45 -1.90
C SER A 98 12.89 17.39 -0.86
N ARG A 99 11.91 16.67 -0.29
CA ARG A 99 12.11 15.66 0.76
C ARG A 99 11.60 14.28 0.40
N LEU A 100 10.99 14.13 -0.78
CA LEU A 100 10.56 12.82 -1.25
C LEU A 100 11.79 11.91 -1.40
N PRO A 101 11.76 10.71 -0.82
CA PRO A 101 12.83 9.75 -0.98
C PRO A 101 13.05 9.40 -2.45
N LEU A 102 14.31 9.25 -2.85
CA LEU A 102 14.65 8.72 -4.17
C LEU A 102 14.06 7.30 -4.32
N GLY A 103 13.52 7.01 -5.51
CA GLY A 103 12.89 5.73 -5.82
C GLY A 103 11.47 5.57 -5.27
N LEU A 104 10.93 6.49 -4.48
CA LEU A 104 9.51 6.48 -4.08
C LEU A 104 8.63 6.95 -5.25
N ASN A 105 7.78 6.06 -5.75
CA ASN A 105 6.81 6.36 -6.80
C ASN A 105 5.53 6.97 -6.23
N ASP A 106 4.98 6.34 -5.18
CA ASP A 106 3.73 6.74 -4.55
C ASP A 106 3.71 6.44 -3.05
N LEU A 107 3.04 7.31 -2.30
CA LEU A 107 2.71 7.12 -0.89
C LEU A 107 1.24 7.42 -0.68
N PHE A 108 0.54 6.47 -0.06
CA PHE A 108 -0.84 6.61 0.38
C PHE A 108 -0.93 6.45 1.89
N VAL A 109 -1.74 7.29 2.52
CA VAL A 109 -2.26 7.05 3.87
C VAL A 109 -3.67 6.52 3.72
N LEU A 110 -3.87 5.30 4.17
CA LEU A 110 -5.11 4.57 4.05
C LEU A 110 -5.72 4.39 5.44
N GLN A 111 -7.05 4.47 5.51
CA GLN A 111 -7.82 4.13 6.70
C GLN A 111 -8.82 3.03 6.32
N PRO A 112 -8.83 1.87 7.00
CA PRO A 112 -9.87 0.87 6.79
C PRO A 112 -11.25 1.45 7.09
N GLN A 113 -12.26 1.07 6.31
CA GLN A 113 -13.60 1.63 6.42
C GLN A 113 -14.22 1.45 7.82
N ASN A 114 -13.94 0.33 8.48
CA ASN A 114 -14.53 -0.03 9.78
C ASN A 114 -13.59 0.19 10.98
N HIS A 115 -12.34 0.63 10.75
CA HIS A 115 -11.32 0.77 11.78
C HIS A 115 -10.70 2.17 11.74
N PHE A 116 -11.34 3.12 12.44
CA PHE A 116 -10.96 4.53 12.39
C PHE A 116 -9.59 4.84 13.02
N ASN A 117 -9.16 4.00 13.95
CA ASN A 117 -7.88 4.12 14.66
C ASN A 117 -6.72 3.47 13.91
N GLU A 118 -7.02 2.69 12.86
CA GLU A 118 -5.98 2.04 12.07
C GLU A 118 -5.52 2.95 10.94
N ARG A 119 -4.22 2.94 10.68
CA ARG A 119 -3.61 3.56 9.51
C ARG A 119 -2.77 2.51 8.79
N ILE A 120 -2.88 2.53 7.46
CA ILE A 120 -1.97 1.81 6.60
C ILE A 120 -1.22 2.83 5.77
N ILE A 121 0.10 2.80 5.86
CA ILE A 121 0.97 3.52 4.95
C ILE A 121 1.30 2.55 3.81
N LEU A 122 0.73 2.80 2.64
CA LEU A 122 1.08 2.09 1.42
C LEU A 122 2.11 2.91 0.67
N THR A 123 3.32 2.38 0.53
CA THR A 123 4.36 2.97 -0.32
C THR A 123 4.66 2.06 -1.50
N ILE A 124 4.84 2.66 -2.67
CA ILE A 124 5.26 1.99 -3.90
C ILE A 124 6.62 2.54 -4.30
N TRP A 125 7.62 1.68 -4.37
CA TRP A 125 9.01 1.99 -4.68
C TRP A 125 9.40 1.42 -6.02
N GLN A 126 10.39 2.01 -6.68
CA GLN A 126 10.98 1.41 -7.88
C GLN A 126 11.59 0.05 -7.56
N LEU A 127 12.41 -0.01 -6.50
CA LEU A 127 13.06 -1.23 -6.01
C LEU A 127 12.86 -1.39 -4.49
N ASP A 128 12.97 -2.62 -3.99
CA ASP A 128 13.00 -2.91 -2.56
C ASP A 128 14.22 -2.27 -1.87
N SER A 129 15.34 -2.18 -2.59
CA SER A 129 16.58 -1.54 -2.14
C SER A 129 16.43 -0.05 -1.88
N ASP A 130 15.59 0.66 -2.64
CA ASP A 130 15.30 2.08 -2.44
C ASP A 130 14.61 2.31 -1.08
N TYR A 131 13.61 1.47 -0.76
CA TYR A 131 12.97 1.48 0.55
C TYR A 131 13.98 1.18 1.67
N ALA A 132 14.84 0.17 1.47
CA ALA A 132 15.86 -0.19 2.45
C ALA A 132 16.85 0.97 2.71
N ILE A 133 17.25 1.70 1.67
CA ILE A 133 18.07 2.91 1.79
C ILE A 133 17.32 3.98 2.57
N TRP A 134 16.05 4.25 2.24
CA TRP A 134 15.24 5.23 2.96
C TRP A 134 15.09 4.90 4.45
N ARG A 135 14.86 3.65 4.83
CA ARG A 135 14.78 3.19 6.25
C ARG A 135 16.01 3.58 7.08
N ARG A 136 17.18 3.72 6.44
CA ARG A 136 18.44 4.13 7.09
C ARG A 136 18.71 5.64 7.02
N SER A 137 17.89 6.39 6.30
CA SER A 137 18.04 7.83 6.08
C SER A 137 17.58 8.67 7.29
N LYS A 138 18.03 9.94 7.34
CA LYS A 138 17.55 10.92 8.32
C LYS A 138 16.05 11.22 8.16
N SER A 139 15.53 11.22 6.92
CA SER A 139 14.11 11.45 6.64
C SER A 139 13.19 10.36 7.18
N PHE A 140 13.69 9.15 7.43
CA PHE A 140 12.89 8.08 8.07
C PHE A 140 12.86 8.17 9.60
N SER A 141 13.83 8.87 10.23
CA SER A 141 13.95 8.91 11.69
C SER A 141 12.65 9.26 12.45
N PRO A 142 11.81 10.21 11.99
CA PRO A 142 10.55 10.53 12.67
C PRO A 142 9.53 9.38 12.71
N PHE A 143 9.68 8.38 11.83
CA PHE A 143 8.77 7.26 11.68
C PHE A 143 9.20 5.99 12.44
N LYS A 144 10.47 5.92 12.89
CA LYS A 144 10.99 4.77 13.64
C LYS A 144 10.18 4.41 14.87
N ILE A 145 9.60 5.41 15.53
CA ILE A 145 8.76 5.19 16.71
C ILE A 145 7.58 4.25 16.42
N TYR A 146 7.03 4.25 15.20
CA TYR A 146 5.91 3.39 14.84
C TYR A 146 6.35 1.93 14.63
N SER A 147 7.51 1.71 14.00
CA SER A 147 7.98 0.35 13.68
C SER A 147 8.80 -0.31 14.78
N ASP A 148 9.52 0.47 15.59
CA ASP A 148 10.59 -0.06 16.44
C ASP A 148 10.21 -0.07 17.93
N SER A 149 9.14 0.63 18.34
CA SER A 149 8.77 0.76 19.77
C SER A 149 7.95 -0.41 20.32
N GLY A 150 7.27 -1.16 19.44
CA GLY A 150 6.28 -2.18 19.82
C GLY A 150 4.94 -1.64 20.34
N ALA A 151 4.74 -0.31 20.40
CA ALA A 151 3.56 0.31 21.03
C ALA A 151 2.33 0.44 20.11
N TYR A 152 2.45 0.11 18.82
CA TYR A 152 1.49 0.49 17.78
C TYR A 152 0.87 -0.67 17.02
N ASP A 153 0.96 -1.89 17.57
CA ASP A 153 0.56 -3.14 16.88
C ASP A 153 1.13 -3.22 15.46
N TYR A 154 2.33 -2.66 15.28
CA TYR A 154 2.92 -2.46 13.99
C TYR A 154 3.28 -3.79 13.33
N HIS A 155 2.87 -3.93 12.09
CA HIS A 155 3.29 -5.02 11.22
C HIS A 155 3.33 -4.54 9.78
N ASP A 156 3.98 -5.31 8.90
CA ASP A 156 4.06 -4.97 7.50
C ASP A 156 3.99 -6.17 6.58
N SER A 157 3.66 -5.88 5.33
CA SER A 157 3.63 -6.86 4.25
C SER A 157 4.20 -6.24 2.99
N ASN A 158 5.03 -7.02 2.31
CA ASN A 158 5.78 -6.61 1.14
C ASN A 158 5.31 -7.42 -0.06
N TYR A 159 5.12 -6.73 -1.17
CA TYR A 159 4.65 -7.34 -2.41
C TYR A 159 5.40 -6.78 -3.62
N THR A 160 5.35 -7.49 -4.72
CA THR A 160 5.66 -6.97 -6.04
C THR A 160 4.42 -7.09 -6.92
N ALA A 161 4.32 -6.21 -7.93
CA ALA A 161 3.32 -6.42 -8.98
C ALA A 161 3.57 -7.78 -9.64
N TYR A 162 2.56 -8.64 -9.64
CA TYR A 162 2.63 -9.95 -10.27
C TYR A 162 2.60 -9.74 -11.79
N GLN A 163 3.78 -9.67 -12.38
CA GLN A 163 3.94 -9.78 -13.81
C GLN A 163 4.21 -11.24 -14.12
N LEU A 164 3.24 -11.93 -14.71
CA LEU A 164 3.56 -13.13 -15.48
C LEU A 164 4.51 -12.65 -16.58
N HIS A 165 5.81 -12.88 -16.41
CA HIS A 165 6.64 -13.06 -17.59
C HIS A 165 5.88 -14.04 -18.48
N SER A 166 5.57 -13.57 -19.67
CA SER A 166 5.08 -14.29 -20.84
C SER A 166 5.53 -15.76 -20.84
N LEU A 167 4.80 -16.63 -20.14
CA LEU A 167 4.77 -18.07 -20.38
C LEU A 167 3.64 -18.33 -21.37
N GLN A 168 3.79 -17.69 -22.53
CA GLN A 168 3.22 -18.10 -23.79
C GLN A 168 4.33 -17.90 -24.83
N SER A 169 5.20 -18.90 -24.91
CA SER A 169 5.87 -19.30 -26.13
C SER A 169 5.63 -20.80 -26.28
#